data_AF-A0A1G0E880-F1
#
_entry.id   AF-A0A1G0E880-F1
#
_cell.length_a   1.000
_cell.length_b   1.000
_cell.length_c   1.000
_cell.angle_alpha   90.00
_cell.angle_beta   90.00
_cell.angle_gamma   90.00
#
_symmetry.space_group_name_H-M   'P 1'
#
loop_
_entity.id
_entity.type
_entity.pdbx_description
1 polymer ?
#
loop_
_entity_poly.entity_id
_entity_poly.type
_entity_poly.pdbx_seq_one_letter_code
_entity_poly.pdbx_strand_id
1 'polypeptide(L)'
;MQMNKQEQNLWIRLVTLCQQFEQLSETPQPKENFNQVLTSREIECLSFVARGLTSKAIAKQLTISARTVETHLNNVRKKLHCYSKTQLAEIYWRVQSGKNS
;
A
#
# COMPACT_ATOMS: atom_id res chain seq x y z
N MET A 1 23.17 38.11 -26.69
CA MET A 1 23.79 38.22 -25.35
C MET A 1 24.39 36.87 -25.03
N GLN A 2 25.72 36.72 -25.06
CA GLN A 2 26.41 35.43 -24.87
C GLN A 2 26.69 35.22 -23.37
N MET A 3 26.26 34.07 -22.86
CA MET A 3 26.39 33.69 -21.45
C MET A 3 27.80 33.17 -21.18
N ASN A 4 28.42 33.59 -20.07
CA ASN A 4 29.83 33.30 -19.83
C ASN A 4 30.05 31.86 -19.32
N LYS A 5 31.27 31.33 -19.47
CA LYS A 5 31.62 29.93 -19.14
C LYS A 5 31.42 29.60 -17.64
N GLN A 6 31.49 30.59 -16.75
CA GLN A 6 31.23 30.41 -15.31
C GLN A 6 29.73 30.28 -15.03
N GLU A 7 28.88 31.07 -15.69
CA GLU A 7 27.42 31.00 -15.61
C GLU A 7 26.89 29.67 -16.17
N GLN A 8 27.48 29.17 -17.26
CA GLN A 8 27.13 27.86 -17.83
C GLN A 8 27.44 26.72 -16.85
N ASN A 9 28.58 26.78 -16.14
CA ASN A 9 28.95 25.76 -15.14
C ASN A 9 28.04 25.79 -13.90
N LEU A 10 27.53 26.96 -13.53
CA LEU A 10 26.58 27.12 -12.42
C LEU A 10 25.20 26.56 -12.77
N TRP A 11 24.72 26.75 -14.00
CA TRP A 11 23.43 26.19 -14.43
C TRP A 11 23.48 24.67 -14.52
N ILE A 12 24.57 24.10 -15.06
CA ILE A 12 24.79 22.65 -15.06
C ILE A 12 24.78 22.13 -13.62
N ARG A 13 25.47 22.78 -12.67
CA ARG A 13 25.46 22.38 -11.26
C ARG A 13 24.07 22.41 -10.63
N LEU A 14 23.25 23.43 -10.92
CA LEU A 14 21.87 23.54 -10.41
C LEU A 14 20.96 22.46 -11.02
N VAL A 15 21.04 22.23 -12.33
CA VAL A 15 20.29 21.18 -13.02
C VAL A 15 20.71 19.79 -12.52
N THR A 16 22.01 19.54 -12.36
CA THR A 16 22.52 18.27 -11.81
C THR A 16 22.09 18.05 -10.36
N LEU A 17 22.08 19.11 -9.52
CA LEU A 17 21.56 19.03 -8.15
C LEU A 17 20.08 18.68 -8.10
N CYS A 18 19.26 19.24 -8.99
CA CYS A 18 17.85 18.86 -9.12
C CYS A 18 17.67 17.42 -9.60
N GLN A 19 18.47 16.98 -10.56
CA GLN A 19 18.41 15.63 -11.12
C GLN A 19 18.86 14.56 -10.10
N GLN A 20 19.82 14.89 -9.23
CA GLN A 20 20.24 14.02 -8.13
C GLN A 20 19.17 13.91 -7.03
N PHE A 21 18.37 14.95 -6.81
CA PHE A 21 17.31 14.96 -5.80
C PHE A 21 16.12 14.06 -6.20
N GLU A 22 15.88 13.89 -7.50
CA GLU A 22 14.86 12.99 -8.03
C GLU A 22 15.13 11.52 -7.65
N GLN A 23 16.40 11.11 -7.54
CA GLN A 23 16.79 9.75 -7.13
C GLN A 23 16.56 9.46 -5.64
N LEU A 24 16.43 10.48 -4.79
CA LEU A 24 16.10 10.31 -3.36
C LEU A 24 14.58 10.28 -3.10
N SER A 25 13.77 10.57 -4.12
CA SER A 25 12.31 10.51 -4.02
C SER A 25 11.72 9.10 -4.18
N GLU A 26 12.57 8.11 -4.50
CA GLU A 26 12.23 6.71 -4.27
C GLU A 26 12.35 6.42 -2.77
N THR A 27 11.38 6.91 -1.98
CA THR A 27 11.04 6.14 -0.78
C THR A 27 10.79 4.72 -1.25
N PRO A 28 11.50 3.69 -0.78
CA PRO A 28 11.10 2.32 -1.04
C PRO A 28 9.74 2.17 -0.37
N GLN A 29 8.69 2.47 -1.11
CA GLN A 29 7.33 2.17 -0.73
C GLN A 29 7.39 0.68 -0.43
N PRO A 30 7.14 0.25 0.83
CA PRO A 30 7.09 -1.16 1.11
C PRO A 30 6.09 -1.71 0.10
N LYS A 31 6.56 -2.50 -0.87
CA LYS A 31 5.66 -3.27 -1.71
C LYS A 31 5.05 -4.25 -0.73
N GLU A 32 3.93 -3.84 -0.12
CA GLU A 32 3.21 -4.63 0.86
C GLU A 32 2.65 -5.84 0.12
N ASN A 33 3.52 -6.85 -0.02
CA ASN A 33 3.16 -8.13 -0.57
C ASN A 33 2.34 -8.84 0.49
N PHE A 34 1.02 -8.66 0.47
CA PHE A 34 0.13 -9.37 1.40
C PHE A 34 0.41 -10.87 1.43
N ASN A 35 0.81 -11.47 0.31
CA ASN A 35 1.15 -12.88 0.22
C ASN A 35 2.34 -13.31 1.12
N GLN A 36 3.18 -12.36 1.56
CA GLN A 36 4.30 -12.63 2.47
C GLN A 36 3.93 -12.40 3.95
N VAL A 37 2.90 -11.59 4.23
CA VAL A 37 2.54 -11.16 5.59
C VAL A 37 1.25 -11.82 6.09
N LEU A 38 0.30 -12.04 5.20
CA LEU A 38 -1.04 -12.55 5.49
C LEU A 38 -1.22 -13.97 4.94
N THR A 39 -2.00 -14.76 5.65
CA THR A 39 -2.47 -16.06 5.18
C THR A 39 -3.56 -15.90 4.11
N SER A 40 -3.79 -16.94 3.31
CA SER A 40 -4.82 -16.91 2.26
C SER A 40 -6.22 -16.56 2.81
N ARG A 41 -6.58 -17.07 4.00
CA ARG A 41 -7.87 -16.76 4.64
C ARG A 41 -7.97 -15.31 5.11
N GLU A 42 -6.86 -14.75 5.60
CA GLU A 42 -6.78 -13.35 5.97
C GLU A 42 -6.91 -12.43 4.76
N ILE A 43 -6.28 -12.78 3.63
CA ILE A 43 -6.40 -12.07 2.35
C ILE A 43 -7.83 -12.14 1.82
N GLU A 44 -8.48 -13.30 1.86
CA GLU A 44 -9.89 -13.45 1.49
C GLU A 44 -10.78 -12.53 2.33
N CYS A 45 -10.66 -12.59 3.66
CA CYS A 45 -11.43 -11.74 4.57
C CYS A 45 -11.19 -10.24 4.29
N LEU A 46 -9.93 -9.85 4.08
CA LEU A 46 -9.54 -8.47 3.74
C LEU A 46 -10.17 -8.02 2.42
N SER A 47 -10.19 -8.89 1.41
CA SER A 47 -10.79 -8.59 0.10
C SER A 47 -12.29 -8.32 0.20
N PHE A 48 -13.02 -9.05 1.04
CA PHE A 48 -14.45 -8.81 1.26
C PHE A 48 -14.69 -7.52 2.05
N VAL A 49 -13.83 -7.22 3.03
CA VAL A 49 -13.87 -5.95 3.76
C VAL A 49 -13.66 -4.76 2.83
N ALA A 50 -12.71 -4.85 1.90
CA ALA A 50 -12.45 -3.81 0.91
C ALA A 50 -13.63 -3.59 -0.05
N ARG A 51 -14.44 -4.63 -0.31
CA ARG A 51 -15.72 -4.56 -1.04
C ARG A 51 -16.90 -4.08 -0.19
N GLY A 52 -16.67 -3.72 1.07
CA GLY A 52 -17.70 -3.17 1.97
C GLY A 52 -18.56 -4.21 2.71
N LEU A 53 -18.24 -5.50 2.64
CA LEU A 53 -19.04 -6.52 3.33
C LEU A 53 -18.91 -6.43 4.86
N THR A 54 -19.95 -6.86 5.56
CA THR A 54 -19.96 -7.00 7.03
C THR A 54 -19.42 -8.37 7.45
N SER A 55 -18.92 -8.50 8.67
CA SER A 55 -18.42 -9.80 9.19
C SER A 55 -19.48 -10.92 9.08
N LYS A 56 -20.77 -10.59 9.24
CA LYS A 56 -21.89 -11.51 9.06
C LYS A 56 -22.06 -11.95 7.60
N ALA A 57 -21.89 -11.05 6.64
CA ALA A 57 -21.97 -11.38 5.21
C ALA A 57 -20.76 -12.23 4.78
N ILE A 58 -19.56 -11.90 5.27
CA ILE A 58 -18.33 -12.66 5.04
C ILE A 58 -18.45 -14.08 5.60
N ALA A 59 -18.99 -14.20 6.81
CA ALA A 59 -19.24 -15.49 7.47
C ALA A 59 -20.14 -16.40 6.62
N LYS A 60 -21.18 -15.84 6.00
CA LYS A 60 -22.05 -16.58 5.06
C LYS A 60 -21.32 -16.99 3.78
N GLN A 61 -20.48 -16.11 3.21
CA GLN A 61 -19.69 -16.40 2.01
C GLN A 61 -18.65 -17.51 2.23
N LEU A 62 -18.04 -17.52 3.42
CA LEU A 62 -16.97 -18.46 3.77
C LEU A 62 -17.46 -19.71 4.54
N THR A 63 -18.76 -19.81 4.81
CA THR A 63 -19.38 -20.90 5.60
C THR A 63 -18.70 -21.10 6.97
N ILE A 64 -18.41 -20.00 7.67
CA ILE A 64 -17.80 -19.99 9.01
C ILE A 64 -18.56 -19.05 9.95
N SER A 65 -18.20 -19.03 11.23
CA SER A 65 -18.84 -18.12 12.20
C SER A 65 -18.37 -16.67 12.01
N ALA A 66 -19.25 -15.70 12.32
CA ALA A 66 -18.88 -14.28 12.33
C ALA A 66 -17.74 -13.97 13.32
N ARG A 67 -17.69 -14.69 14.45
CA ARG A 67 -16.59 -14.61 15.42
C ARG A 67 -15.26 -15.05 14.80
N THR A 68 -15.26 -16.10 13.99
CA THR A 68 -14.05 -16.57 13.28
C THR A 68 -13.56 -15.52 12.28
N VAL A 69 -14.48 -14.87 11.53
CA VAL A 69 -14.13 -13.76 10.64
C VAL A 69 -13.50 -12.60 11.43
N GLU A 70 -14.09 -12.23 12.57
CA GLU A 70 -13.53 -11.18 13.43
C GLU A 70 -12.13 -11.53 13.94
N THR A 71 -11.88 -12.80 14.29
CA THR A 71 -10.54 -13.28 14.66
C THR A 71 -9.56 -13.11 13.49
N HIS A 72 -9.91 -13.51 12.28
CA HIS A 72 -9.06 -13.30 11.10
C HIS A 72 -8.78 -11.81 10.87
N LEU A 73 -9.80 -10.95 10.94
CA LEU A 73 -9.64 -9.51 10.76
C LEU A 73 -8.80 -8.87 11.88
N ASN A 74 -8.90 -9.38 13.11
CA ASN A 74 -8.06 -8.91 14.22
C ASN A 74 -6.59 -9.29 13.99
N ASN A 75 -6.32 -10.48 13.47
CA ASN A 75 -4.96 -10.89 13.10
C ASN A 75 -4.42 -10.04 11.95
N VAL A 76 -5.24 -9.74 10.93
CA VAL A 76 -4.86 -8.81 9.86
C VAL A 76 -4.51 -7.44 10.43
N ARG A 77 -5.33 -6.87 11.33
CA ARG A 77 -5.05 -5.58 11.97
C ARG A 77 -3.73 -5.57 12.72
N LYS A 78 -3.44 -6.64 13.47
CA LYS A 78 -2.16 -6.77 14.18
C LYS A 78 -0.97 -6.86 13.22
N LYS A 79 -1.11 -7.64 12.14
CA LYS A 79 -0.05 -7.84 11.15
C LYS A 79 0.21 -6.61 10.28
N LEU A 80 -0.83 -5.84 9.97
CA LEU A 80 -0.75 -4.61 9.16
C LEU A 80 -0.69 -3.34 10.00
N HIS A 81 -0.63 -3.44 11.34
CA HIS A 81 -0.64 -2.30 12.25
C HIS A 81 -1.78 -1.29 11.99
N CYS A 82 -2.96 -1.81 11.67
CA CYS A 82 -4.15 -1.03 11.31
C CYS A 82 -5.17 -0.99 12.43
N TYR A 83 -5.81 0.16 12.63
CA TYR A 83 -6.80 0.35 13.70
C TYR A 83 -8.23 0.50 13.18
N SER A 84 -8.40 0.84 11.90
CA SER A 84 -9.72 1.06 11.30
C SER A 84 -10.03 0.07 10.18
N LYS A 85 -11.32 -0.26 10.04
CA LYS A 85 -11.84 -1.02 8.88
C LYS A 85 -11.58 -0.25 7.57
N THR A 86 -11.62 1.08 7.61
CA THR A 86 -11.35 1.92 6.43
C THR A 86 -9.90 1.82 5.98
N GLN A 87 -8.94 1.84 6.92
CA GLN A 87 -7.51 1.65 6.62
C GLN A 87 -7.25 0.29 5.95
N LEU A 88 -7.90 -0.78 6.45
CA LEU A 88 -7.79 -2.10 5.83
C LEU A 88 -8.26 -2.11 4.37
N ALA A 89 -9.38 -1.45 4.08
CA ALA A 89 -9.91 -1.34 2.72
C ALA A 89 -8.98 -0.51 1.82
N GLU A 90 -8.49 0.62 2.31
CA GLU A 90 -7.54 1.49 1.60
C GLU A 90 -6.26 0.76 1.23
N ILE A 91 -5.65 0.07 2.19
CA ILE A 91 -4.43 -0.72 1.99
C ILE A 91 -4.64 -1.81 0.94
N TYR A 92 -5.78 -2.51 0.98
CA TYR A 92 -6.11 -3.52 -0.02
C TYR A 92 -6.14 -2.94 -1.44
N TRP A 93 -6.82 -1.81 -1.63
CA TRP A 93 -6.92 -1.16 -2.93
C TRP A 93 -5.58 -0.61 -3.40
N ARG A 94 -4.79 -0.01 -2.51
CA ARG A 94 -3.44 0.47 -2.80
C ARG A 94 -2.56 -0.62 -3.41
N VAL A 95 -2.61 -1.83 -2.86
CA VAL A 95 -1.83 -2.98 -3.37
C VAL A 95 -2.37 -3.52 -4.69
N GLN A 96 -3.68 -3.54 -4.91
CA GLN A 96 -4.24 -4.03 -6.18
C GLN A 96 -4.05 -3.06 -7.34
N SER A 97 -4.07 -1.74 -7.10
CA SER A 97 -3.75 -0.74 -8.13
C SER A 97 -2.33 -0.89 -8.68
N GLY A 98 -1.38 -1.36 -7.86
CA GLY A 98 -0.01 -1.63 -8.29
C GLY A 98 0.21 -2.94 -9.07
N LYS A 99 -0.80 -3.82 -9.19
CA LYS A 99 -0.72 -5.07 -9.96
C LYS A 99 -1.29 -4.96 -11.38
N ASN A 100 -1.92 -3.83 -11.71
CA ASN A 100 -2.64 -3.62 -12.97
C ASN A 100 -1.86 -2.71 -13.95
N SER A 101 -0.54 -2.61 -13.79
CA SER A 101 0.38 -1.84 -14.63
C SER A 101 1.53 -2.71 -15.12
#